data_AF-A0A517W9K9-F1
#
_entry.id   AF-A0A517W9K9-F1
#
_cell.length_a   1.000
_cell.length_b   1.000
_cell.length_c   1.000
_cell.angle_alpha   90.00
_cell.angle_beta   90.00
_cell.angle_gamma   90.00
#
_symmetry.space_group_name_H-M   'P 1'
#
loop_
_entity.id
_entity.type
_entity.pdbx_description
1 polymer ?
#
loop_
_entity_poly.entity_id
_entity_poly.type
_entity_poly.pdbx_seq_one_letter_code
_entity_poly.pdbx_strand_id
1 'polypeptide(L)'
;MLRSPGRIRGTVKRIIWGSQIVATVCVLFLALTLSGCGSDTTGSKLPRYSTPSSKPLPEEYRVLAKHLGMSLKSDPDQFQKNRETSEIMAELQSALLDLREIKSNDKEIMYISDQAQEAGTVIFERLDNLNSLPKPPDEGTLFVGSFVDGFFGNFAGGYYRGLEAEAKQNALIAELQPLFAALDRADAAQKLLPKIAEKYSATLSDSTGIIVVDFNESWGDSGPDDWLVLRNLGETLEDCTILVELTGANGDVRKNVHFLKTWPESASMWGRYQAGEKILGRTVDKTTVTYVKELKVTIYSPQFATRIDYTYKGAEKDKDVAYLCEKLTFQGEYQPYVAGVIWDTQRGARFTMNGVSYLPKCRVNLTFRKEDQAKVWYWDYDLWTKGETKKCYTPAEGLGFDPDRIDFEVSFPHTNYKHKETLKVDQGSNRLVKIQE
;
A
#
# COMPACT_ATOMS: atom_id res chain seq x y z
N MET A 1 -14.14 24.90 -35.20
CA MET A 1 -12.98 24.08 -34.80
C MET A 1 -13.19 23.60 -33.37
N LEU A 2 -13.75 22.40 -33.23
CA LEU A 2 -14.19 21.79 -31.98
C LEU A 2 -13.02 21.11 -31.27
N ARG A 3 -12.85 21.39 -29.98
CA ARG A 3 -11.90 20.72 -29.08
C ARG A 3 -12.35 19.28 -28.83
N SER A 4 -11.38 18.37 -28.84
CA SER A 4 -11.50 16.90 -28.79
C SER A 4 -12.30 16.35 -27.58
N PRO A 5 -13.05 15.24 -27.74
CA PRO A 5 -13.82 14.54 -26.71
C PRO A 5 -12.97 13.84 -25.62
N GLY A 6 -11.64 13.99 -25.64
CA GLY A 6 -10.73 13.34 -24.68
C GLY A 6 -10.92 13.77 -23.21
N ARG A 7 -11.50 14.94 -22.94
CA ARG A 7 -11.70 15.45 -21.57
C ARG A 7 -12.86 14.77 -20.83
N ILE A 8 -13.88 14.29 -21.55
CA ILE A 8 -15.05 13.62 -20.96
C ILE A 8 -14.73 12.14 -20.67
N ARG A 9 -13.89 11.51 -21.51
CA ARG A 9 -13.43 10.12 -21.35
C ARG A 9 -12.66 9.89 -20.04
N GLY A 10 -11.90 10.89 -19.58
CA GLY A 10 -11.17 10.84 -18.31
C GLY A 10 -12.05 11.05 -17.07
N THR A 11 -13.17 11.75 -17.21
CA THR A 11 -14.08 12.08 -16.10
C THR A 11 -15.05 10.94 -15.80
N VAL A 12 -15.58 10.25 -16.82
CA VAL A 12 -16.54 9.14 -16.64
C VAL A 12 -15.87 7.88 -16.06
N LYS A 13 -14.62 7.56 -16.46
CA LYS A 13 -13.83 6.48 -15.84
C LYS A 13 -13.53 6.75 -14.35
N ARG A 14 -13.46 8.02 -13.93
CA ARG A 14 -13.25 8.40 -12.52
C ARG A 14 -14.50 8.28 -11.65
N ILE A 15 -15.70 8.42 -12.23
CA ILE A 15 -16.96 8.41 -11.48
C ILE A 15 -17.38 6.99 -11.07
N ILE A 16 -17.17 6.00 -11.94
CA ILE A 16 -17.53 4.58 -11.67
C ILE A 16 -16.53 3.93 -10.70
N TRP A 17 -15.25 4.31 -10.79
CA TRP A 17 -14.26 3.90 -9.79
C TRP A 17 -14.59 4.45 -8.39
N GLY A 18 -15.22 5.63 -8.28
CA GLY A 18 -15.52 6.27 -7.01
C GLY A 18 -16.41 5.47 -6.05
N SER A 19 -17.42 4.73 -6.54
CA SER A 19 -18.34 3.99 -5.66
C SER A 19 -17.76 2.65 -5.15
N GLN A 20 -16.91 1.98 -5.92
CA GLN A 20 -16.15 0.81 -5.44
C GLN A 20 -14.97 1.22 -4.54
N ILE A 21 -14.36 2.37 -4.82
CA ILE A 21 -13.30 2.96 -3.99
C ILE A 21 -13.83 3.38 -2.61
N VAL A 22 -15.02 3.96 -2.50
CA VAL A 22 -15.59 4.36 -1.20
C VAL A 22 -15.79 3.15 -0.26
N ALA A 23 -16.15 1.98 -0.80
CA ALA A 23 -16.21 0.74 -0.01
C ALA A 23 -14.81 0.23 0.40
N THR A 24 -13.77 0.61 -0.33
CA THR A 24 -12.36 0.20 -0.10
C THR A 24 -11.63 1.17 0.85
N VAL A 25 -12.03 2.44 0.91
CA VAL A 25 -11.36 3.53 1.66
C VAL A 25 -11.73 3.57 3.15
N CYS A 26 -12.85 2.95 3.53
CA CYS A 26 -13.28 2.87 4.92
C CYS A 26 -12.80 1.59 5.63
N VAL A 27 -11.89 0.84 5.00
CA VAL A 27 -11.55 -0.55 5.36
C VAL A 27 -10.63 -0.67 6.58
N LEU A 28 -10.02 0.41 7.08
CA LEU A 28 -8.95 0.29 8.08
C LEU A 28 -9.26 0.80 9.49
N PHE A 29 -10.44 1.39 9.73
CA PHE A 29 -10.74 1.96 11.05
C PHE A 29 -11.30 0.99 12.08
N LEU A 30 -11.75 -0.21 11.71
CA LEU A 30 -12.41 -1.09 12.68
C LEU A 30 -12.06 -2.54 12.41
N ALA A 31 -11.43 -3.16 13.40
CA ALA A 31 -11.22 -4.59 13.38
C ALA A 31 -11.37 -5.16 14.79
N LEU A 32 -12.52 -5.79 15.00
CA LEU A 32 -12.80 -6.67 16.12
C LEU A 32 -11.87 -7.90 16.11
N THR A 33 -11.38 -8.31 17.28
CA THR A 33 -10.79 -9.63 17.50
C THR A 33 -11.50 -10.35 18.64
N LEU A 34 -11.89 -11.61 18.38
CA LEU A 34 -12.46 -12.56 19.33
C LEU A 34 -11.36 -13.28 20.14
N SER A 35 -11.50 -13.21 21.46
CA SER A 35 -11.18 -14.12 22.57
C SER A 35 -10.01 -15.13 22.55
N GLY A 36 -9.35 -15.23 23.71
CA GLY A 36 -8.82 -16.46 24.30
C GLY A 36 -8.45 -16.28 25.78
N CYS A 37 -9.25 -16.83 26.70
CA CYS A 37 -8.97 -16.87 28.14
C CYS A 37 -7.98 -17.99 28.48
N GLY A 38 -7.10 -17.75 29.46
CA GLY A 38 -6.30 -18.79 30.11
C GLY A 38 -5.36 -18.19 31.15
N SER A 39 -5.76 -18.23 32.42
CA SER A 39 -4.90 -17.97 33.56
C SER A 39 -3.97 -19.16 33.81
N ASP A 40 -2.69 -18.92 34.05
CA ASP A 40 -1.94 -19.63 35.09
C ASP A 40 -0.69 -18.83 35.49
N THR A 41 -0.61 -18.51 36.78
CA THR A 41 0.49 -17.77 37.41
C THR A 41 1.62 -18.72 37.75
N THR A 42 2.70 -18.70 36.96
CA THR A 42 4.00 -19.24 37.37
C THR A 42 5.14 -18.30 37.00
N GLY A 43 5.81 -17.79 38.05
CA GLY A 43 7.17 -17.21 38.07
C GLY A 43 7.62 -16.40 36.85
N SER A 44 7.51 -15.06 36.95
CA SER A 44 7.95 -14.16 35.89
C SER A 44 9.42 -14.33 35.51
N LYS A 45 9.66 -14.59 34.23
CA LYS A 45 10.93 -14.57 33.51
C LYS A 45 11.20 -13.23 32.83
N LEU A 46 10.42 -12.18 33.13
CA LEU A 46 10.72 -10.84 32.65
C LEU A 46 12.14 -10.44 33.10
N PRO A 47 12.91 -9.73 32.27
CA PRO A 47 14.22 -9.23 32.67
C PRO A 47 14.13 -8.52 34.01
N ARG A 48 15.12 -8.71 34.89
CA ARG A 48 15.20 -8.03 36.21
C ARG A 48 15.22 -6.49 36.15
N TYR A 49 15.06 -5.90 34.97
CA TYR A 49 15.18 -4.47 34.68
C TYR A 49 13.87 -3.82 34.18
N SER A 50 12.79 -4.57 33.95
CA SER A 50 11.48 -3.95 33.70
C SER A 50 10.74 -3.74 35.02
N THR A 51 10.48 -2.49 35.38
CA THR A 51 9.61 -2.16 36.52
C THR A 51 8.17 -2.09 36.01
N PRO A 52 7.27 -3.02 36.40
CA PRO A 52 5.87 -3.00 35.98
C PRO A 52 5.17 -1.71 36.44
N SER A 53 4.13 -1.31 35.73
CA SER A 53 3.29 -0.20 36.17
C SER A 53 2.59 -0.53 37.48
N SER A 54 2.57 0.45 38.39
CA SER A 54 1.76 0.39 39.62
C SER A 54 0.29 0.75 39.39
N LYS A 55 -0.07 1.19 38.17
CA LYS A 55 -1.42 1.58 37.79
C LYS A 55 -1.94 0.65 36.69
N PRO A 56 -3.08 -0.04 36.89
CA PRO A 56 -3.69 -0.81 35.83
C PRO A 56 -4.14 0.12 34.70
N LEU A 57 -4.11 -0.39 33.46
CA LEU A 57 -4.66 0.33 32.33
C LEU A 57 -6.19 0.43 32.48
N PRO A 58 -6.81 1.62 32.33
CA PRO A 58 -8.24 1.76 32.49
C PRO A 58 -9.04 0.94 31.46
N GLU A 59 -10.15 0.34 31.86
CA GLU A 59 -11.03 -0.43 30.95
C GLU A 59 -11.52 0.44 29.79
N GLU A 60 -11.81 1.72 30.06
CA GLU A 60 -12.27 2.67 29.06
C GLU A 60 -11.21 2.89 27.97
N TYR A 61 -9.92 2.85 28.32
CA TYR A 61 -8.85 2.90 27.33
C TYR A 61 -8.83 1.65 26.45
N ARG A 62 -9.07 0.46 27.01
CA ARG A 62 -9.10 -0.78 26.22
C ARG A 62 -10.21 -0.74 25.17
N VAL A 63 -11.40 -0.21 25.53
CA VAL A 63 -12.51 -0.01 24.58
C VAL A 63 -12.10 0.97 23.48
N LEU A 64 -11.52 2.11 23.87
CA LEU A 64 -11.05 3.12 22.93
C LEU A 64 -9.98 2.58 21.96
N ALA A 65 -8.95 1.92 22.49
CA ALA A 65 -7.82 1.40 21.73
C ALA A 65 -8.21 0.22 20.83
N LYS A 66 -9.19 -0.61 21.24
CA LYS A 66 -9.77 -1.67 20.41
C LYS A 66 -10.41 -1.12 19.12
N HIS A 67 -11.06 0.03 19.20
CA HIS A 67 -11.79 0.60 18.06
C HIS A 67 -10.96 1.59 17.23
N LEU A 68 -9.94 2.23 17.81
CA LEU A 68 -9.06 3.13 17.06
C LEU A 68 -7.76 2.46 16.58
N GLY A 69 -7.33 1.39 17.25
CA GLY A 69 -6.10 0.67 16.91
C GLY A 69 -6.23 -0.12 15.62
N MET A 70 -5.19 -0.09 14.80
CA MET A 70 -5.08 -0.97 13.64
C MET A 70 -4.92 -2.42 14.10
N SER A 71 -5.59 -3.32 13.41
CA SER A 71 -5.52 -4.74 13.73
C SER A 71 -4.11 -5.30 13.52
N LEU A 72 -3.71 -6.18 14.43
CA LEU A 72 -2.71 -7.20 14.16
C LEU A 72 -3.39 -8.57 14.17
N LYS A 73 -3.01 -9.45 13.25
CA LYS A 73 -3.63 -10.77 13.06
C LYS A 73 -2.60 -11.88 13.25
N SER A 74 -3.04 -13.08 13.62
CA SER A 74 -2.12 -14.23 13.78
C SER A 74 -1.62 -14.78 12.45
N ASP A 75 -2.36 -14.50 11.38
CA ASP A 75 -2.06 -14.95 10.02
C ASP A 75 -2.36 -13.80 9.03
N PRO A 76 -1.47 -13.51 8.05
CA PRO A 76 -1.70 -12.49 7.03
C PRO A 76 -2.97 -12.74 6.19
N ASP A 77 -3.41 -13.99 6.02
CA ASP A 77 -4.62 -14.31 5.26
C ASP A 77 -5.92 -13.88 5.96
N GLN A 78 -5.86 -13.54 7.26
CA GLN A 78 -6.99 -12.99 8.02
C GLN A 78 -7.28 -11.53 7.66
N PHE A 79 -6.41 -10.86 6.93
CA PHE A 79 -6.69 -9.51 6.42
C PHE A 79 -7.60 -9.58 5.20
N GLN A 80 -8.90 -9.35 5.42
CA GLN A 80 -9.88 -9.26 4.34
C GLN A 80 -9.53 -8.11 3.40
N LYS A 81 -9.45 -8.39 2.10
CA LYS A 81 -9.18 -7.38 1.06
C LYS A 81 -10.45 -6.69 0.55
N ASN A 82 -11.59 -7.37 0.60
CA ASN A 82 -12.88 -6.86 0.16
C ASN A 82 -13.92 -7.13 1.25
N ARG A 83 -14.54 -6.07 1.77
CA ARG A 83 -15.60 -6.14 2.78
C ARG A 83 -16.88 -5.54 2.21
N GLU A 84 -18.04 -6.07 2.56
CA GLU A 84 -19.29 -5.47 2.12
C GLU A 84 -19.57 -4.16 2.87
N THR A 85 -20.14 -3.16 2.19
CA THR A 85 -20.45 -1.87 2.83
C THR A 85 -21.38 -2.02 4.03
N SER A 86 -22.29 -3.01 4.01
CA SER A 86 -23.18 -3.36 5.11
C SER A 86 -22.41 -3.78 6.37
N GLU A 87 -21.36 -4.60 6.21
CA GLU A 87 -20.49 -5.03 7.31
C GLU A 87 -19.72 -3.86 7.91
N ILE A 88 -19.17 -2.98 7.06
CA ILE A 88 -18.46 -1.77 7.49
C ILE A 88 -19.39 -0.85 8.30
N MET A 89 -20.61 -0.62 7.80
CA MET A 89 -21.60 0.22 8.47
C MET A 89 -22.05 -0.37 9.81
N ALA A 90 -22.24 -1.69 9.89
CA ALA A 90 -22.61 -2.37 11.13
C ALA A 90 -21.50 -2.29 12.20
N GLU A 91 -20.25 -2.49 11.80
CA GLU A 91 -19.10 -2.35 12.72
C GLU A 91 -18.93 -0.91 13.19
N LEU A 92 -19.06 0.07 12.30
CA LEU A 92 -18.98 1.47 12.67
C LEU A 92 -20.07 1.87 13.66
N GLN A 93 -21.30 1.39 13.45
CA GLN A 93 -22.39 1.60 14.38
C GLN A 93 -22.11 0.95 15.74
N SER A 94 -21.60 -0.29 15.76
CA SER A 94 -21.22 -0.98 17.00
C SER A 94 -20.12 -0.22 17.74
N ALA A 95 -19.10 0.27 17.04
CA ALA A 95 -18.02 1.03 17.64
C ALA A 95 -18.49 2.36 18.22
N LEU A 96 -19.39 3.07 17.52
CA LEU A 96 -19.99 4.31 18.02
C LEU A 96 -20.80 4.10 19.30
N LEU A 97 -21.50 2.96 19.43
CA LEU A 97 -22.20 2.61 20.66
C LEU A 97 -21.23 2.39 21.81
N ASP A 98 -20.19 1.58 21.60
CA ASP A 98 -19.15 1.30 22.61
C ASP A 98 -18.43 2.59 23.04
N LEU A 99 -18.06 3.45 22.09
CA LEU A 99 -17.37 4.73 22.37
C LEU A 99 -18.26 5.71 23.14
N ARG A 100 -19.57 5.72 22.88
CA ARG A 100 -20.53 6.59 23.59
C ARG A 100 -20.70 6.20 25.06
N GLU A 101 -20.45 4.93 25.40
CA GLU A 101 -20.55 4.42 26.76
C GLU A 101 -19.31 4.72 27.62
N ILE A 102 -18.21 5.17 27.01
CA ILE A 102 -16.98 5.52 27.71
C ILE A 102 -17.23 6.65 28.71
N LYS A 103 -16.93 6.37 29.98
CA LYS A 103 -16.94 7.34 31.08
C LYS A 103 -15.63 7.21 31.84
N SER A 104 -14.69 8.12 31.59
CA SER A 104 -13.36 8.07 32.22
C SER A 104 -13.08 9.32 33.06
N ASN A 105 -12.33 9.14 34.14
CA ASN A 105 -11.75 10.23 34.92
C ASN A 105 -10.45 10.76 34.29
N ASP A 106 -9.84 10.03 33.33
CA ASP A 106 -8.71 10.54 32.56
C ASP A 106 -9.22 11.46 31.45
N LYS A 107 -8.89 12.76 31.58
CA LYS A 107 -9.31 13.78 30.61
C LYS A 107 -8.78 13.52 29.20
N GLU A 108 -7.65 12.83 29.07
CA GLU A 108 -7.14 12.48 27.73
C GLU A 108 -7.93 11.33 27.10
N ILE A 109 -8.37 10.34 27.89
CA ILE A 109 -9.27 9.28 27.39
C ILE A 109 -10.57 9.90 26.92
N MET A 110 -11.18 10.78 27.73
CA MET A 110 -12.42 11.47 27.36
C MET A 110 -12.23 12.31 26.08
N TYR A 111 -11.18 13.12 26.01
CA TYR A 111 -10.91 13.95 24.84
C TYR A 111 -10.77 13.11 23.56
N ILE A 112 -9.98 12.04 23.57
CA ILE A 112 -9.81 11.18 22.38
C ILE A 112 -11.11 10.45 22.04
N SER A 113 -11.85 9.98 23.03
CA SER A 113 -13.17 9.36 22.83
C SER A 113 -14.14 10.31 22.15
N ASP A 114 -14.21 11.57 22.60
CA ASP A 114 -15.06 12.59 21.98
C ASP A 114 -14.64 12.86 20.52
N GLN A 115 -13.33 12.97 20.25
CA GLN A 115 -12.83 13.14 18.88
C GLN A 115 -13.20 11.96 17.99
N ALA A 116 -13.06 10.72 18.49
CA ALA A 116 -13.38 9.50 17.76
C ALA A 116 -14.88 9.37 17.50
N GLN A 117 -15.72 9.67 18.49
CA GLN A 117 -17.17 9.63 18.35
C GLN A 117 -17.68 10.66 17.34
N GLU A 118 -17.20 11.91 17.42
CA GLU A 118 -17.57 12.96 16.47
C GLU A 118 -17.12 12.59 15.04
N ALA A 119 -15.88 12.11 14.88
CA ALA A 119 -15.38 11.68 13.57
C ALA A 119 -16.17 10.49 13.02
N GLY A 120 -16.40 9.45 13.84
CA GLY A 120 -17.15 8.26 13.43
C GLY A 120 -18.59 8.56 13.06
N THR A 121 -19.25 9.50 13.75
CA THR A 121 -20.62 9.95 13.42
C THR A 121 -20.64 10.58 12.02
N VAL A 122 -19.70 11.48 11.72
CA VAL A 122 -19.59 12.08 10.39
C VAL A 122 -19.26 11.02 9.33
N ILE A 123 -18.34 10.09 9.60
CA ILE A 123 -18.02 9.00 8.66
C ILE A 123 -19.28 8.19 8.34
N PHE A 124 -20.04 7.78 9.36
CA PHE A 124 -21.26 7.01 9.21
C PHE A 124 -22.30 7.75 8.35
N GLU A 125 -22.60 9.01 8.69
CA GLU A 125 -23.55 9.83 7.94
C GLU A 125 -23.13 10.01 6.47
N ARG A 126 -21.85 10.29 6.22
CA ARG A 126 -21.35 10.50 4.85
C ARG A 126 -21.33 9.21 4.04
N LEU A 127 -21.03 8.06 4.64
CA LEU A 127 -21.12 6.77 3.96
C LEU A 127 -22.57 6.40 3.63
N ASP A 128 -23.50 6.64 4.55
CA ASP A 128 -24.93 6.41 4.28
C ASP A 128 -25.44 7.30 3.13
N ASN A 129 -25.08 8.60 3.16
CA ASN A 129 -25.40 9.52 2.07
C ASN A 129 -24.79 9.07 0.74
N LEU A 130 -23.52 8.64 0.73
CA LEU A 130 -22.85 8.13 -0.48
C LEU A 130 -23.54 6.87 -1.03
N ASN A 131 -24.00 5.97 -0.15
CA ASN A 131 -24.76 4.78 -0.54
C ASN A 131 -26.15 5.12 -1.12
N SER A 132 -26.75 6.22 -0.67
CA SER A 132 -28.04 6.71 -1.16
C SER A 132 -27.95 7.45 -2.50
N LEU A 133 -26.74 7.86 -2.92
CA LEU A 133 -26.56 8.55 -4.20
C LEU A 133 -26.96 7.63 -5.38
N PRO A 134 -27.56 8.19 -6.45
CA PRO A 134 -27.90 7.42 -7.65
C PRO A 134 -26.64 6.74 -8.20
N LYS A 135 -26.59 5.41 -8.11
CA LYS A 135 -25.47 4.63 -8.66
C LYS A 135 -25.37 4.93 -10.15
N PRO A 136 -24.17 5.21 -10.70
CA PRO A 136 -24.04 5.35 -12.14
C PRO A 136 -24.57 4.09 -12.82
N PRO A 137 -25.24 4.19 -13.98
CA PRO A 137 -25.54 3.02 -14.79
C PRO A 137 -24.24 2.24 -15.02
N ASP A 138 -24.34 0.92 -15.01
CA ASP A 138 -23.30 -0.05 -15.31
C ASP A 138 -22.47 0.32 -16.56
N GLU A 139 -21.19 -0.11 -16.59
CA GLU A 139 -20.17 0.30 -17.57
C GLU A 139 -20.64 0.18 -19.03
N GLY A 140 -21.44 -0.85 -19.35
CA GLY A 140 -21.98 -1.08 -20.69
C GLY A 140 -23.00 -0.02 -21.12
N THR A 141 -23.79 0.50 -20.20
CA THR A 141 -24.94 1.36 -20.46
C THR A 141 -24.53 2.82 -20.66
N LEU A 142 -23.51 3.28 -19.93
CA LEU A 142 -22.88 4.59 -20.16
C LEU A 142 -22.05 4.63 -21.44
N PHE A 143 -21.36 3.55 -21.80
CA PHE A 143 -20.59 3.47 -23.05
C PHE A 143 -21.50 3.47 -24.28
N VAL A 144 -22.57 2.66 -24.28
CA VAL A 144 -23.53 2.58 -25.39
C VAL A 144 -24.36 3.86 -25.51
N GLY A 145 -24.85 4.42 -24.40
CA GLY A 145 -25.66 5.65 -24.42
C GLY A 145 -24.88 6.89 -24.91
N SER A 146 -23.63 7.05 -24.51
CA SER A 146 -22.79 8.19 -24.93
C SER A 146 -22.37 8.11 -26.41
N PHE A 147 -22.15 6.88 -26.91
CA PHE A 147 -21.76 6.64 -28.29
C PHE A 147 -22.95 6.81 -29.25
N VAL A 148 -24.13 6.28 -28.89
CA VAL A 148 -25.34 6.39 -29.71
C VAL A 148 -25.78 7.86 -29.86
N ASP A 149 -25.82 8.64 -28.79
CA ASP A 149 -26.32 10.02 -28.89
C ASP A 149 -25.33 11.02 -29.53
N GLY A 150 -24.03 10.77 -29.40
CA GLY A 150 -23.00 11.53 -30.12
C GLY A 150 -22.96 11.21 -31.62
N PHE A 151 -23.35 9.98 -32.01
CA PHE A 151 -23.37 9.54 -33.41
C PHE A 151 -24.68 9.91 -34.13
N PHE A 152 -25.80 10.01 -33.41
CA PHE A 152 -27.13 10.34 -33.96
C PHE A 152 -27.59 11.80 -33.74
N GLY A 153 -26.72 12.70 -33.29
CA GLY A 153 -26.96 14.15 -33.33
C GLY A 153 -27.88 14.72 -32.24
N ASN A 154 -28.01 14.06 -31.09
CA ASN A 154 -28.84 14.53 -29.98
C ASN A 154 -28.05 15.42 -28.99
N PHE A 155 -27.67 16.62 -29.43
CA PHE A 155 -26.85 17.56 -28.66
C PHE A 155 -27.50 18.05 -27.36
N ALA A 156 -28.83 18.22 -27.34
CA ALA A 156 -29.57 18.58 -26.13
C ALA A 156 -29.51 17.47 -25.07
N GLY A 157 -29.70 16.21 -25.48
CA GLY A 157 -29.52 15.04 -24.60
C GLY A 157 -28.09 14.89 -24.06
N GLY A 158 -27.07 15.27 -24.85
CA GLY A 158 -25.68 15.32 -24.39
C GLY A 158 -25.40 16.43 -23.35
N TYR A 159 -26.03 17.59 -23.50
CA TYR A 159 -25.92 18.71 -22.56
C TYR A 159 -26.61 18.44 -21.22
N TYR A 160 -27.85 17.92 -21.24
CA TYR A 160 -28.57 17.57 -20.01
C TYR A 160 -27.88 16.44 -19.23
N ARG A 161 -27.33 15.42 -19.90
CA ARG A 161 -26.50 14.40 -19.25
C ARG A 161 -25.16 14.94 -18.77
N GLY A 162 -24.61 15.96 -19.42
CA GLY A 162 -23.43 16.69 -18.95
C GLY A 162 -23.70 17.43 -17.65
N LEU A 163 -24.80 18.20 -17.58
CA LEU A 163 -25.25 18.87 -16.35
C LEU A 163 -25.62 17.88 -15.24
N GLU A 164 -26.26 16.77 -15.58
CA GLU A 164 -26.59 15.71 -14.62
C GLU A 164 -25.33 15.01 -14.11
N ALA A 165 -24.33 14.76 -14.96
CA ALA A 165 -23.04 14.22 -14.56
C ALA A 165 -22.25 15.20 -13.68
N GLU A 166 -22.28 16.50 -13.99
CA GLU A 166 -21.66 17.55 -13.17
C GLU A 166 -22.36 17.68 -11.81
N ALA A 167 -23.69 17.64 -11.78
CA ALA A 167 -24.46 17.65 -10.54
C ALA A 167 -24.17 16.41 -9.67
N LYS A 168 -24.10 15.21 -10.27
CA LYS A 168 -23.71 13.97 -9.58
C LYS A 168 -22.28 14.03 -9.06
N GLN A 169 -21.35 14.59 -9.84
CA GLN A 169 -19.96 14.78 -9.42
C GLN A 169 -19.85 15.79 -8.28
N ASN A 170 -20.57 16.90 -8.34
CA ASN A 170 -20.60 17.90 -7.28
C ASN A 170 -21.21 17.35 -5.98
N ALA A 171 -22.28 16.56 -6.08
CA ALA A 171 -22.86 15.86 -4.92
C ALA A 171 -21.86 14.87 -4.29
N LEU A 172 -21.16 14.09 -5.12
CA LEU A 172 -20.13 13.16 -4.63
C LEU A 172 -18.95 13.91 -3.97
N ILE A 173 -18.48 15.02 -4.55
CA ILE A 173 -17.43 15.85 -3.94
C ILE A 173 -17.90 16.45 -2.60
N ALA A 174 -19.16 16.90 -2.52
CA ALA A 174 -19.74 17.49 -1.32
C ALA A 174 -19.79 16.49 -0.15
N GLU A 175 -19.97 15.19 -0.41
CA GLU A 175 -19.92 14.15 0.61
C GLU A 175 -18.49 13.67 0.92
N LEU A 176 -17.60 13.59 -0.09
CA LEU A 176 -16.23 13.09 0.09
C LEU A 176 -15.32 14.05 0.89
N GLN A 177 -15.46 15.37 0.72
CA GLN A 177 -14.59 16.32 1.42
C GLN A 177 -14.76 16.28 2.95
N PRO A 178 -16.00 16.33 3.50
CA PRO A 178 -16.22 16.13 4.93
C PRO A 178 -15.81 14.74 5.42
N LEU A 179 -16.01 13.70 4.60
CA LEU A 179 -15.58 12.34 4.93
C LEU A 179 -14.05 12.27 5.13
N PHE A 180 -13.27 12.85 4.22
CA PHE A 180 -11.81 12.87 4.36
C PHE A 180 -11.35 13.64 5.59
N ALA A 181 -11.98 14.77 5.91
CA ALA A 181 -11.67 15.51 7.12
C ALA A 181 -11.99 14.71 8.40
N ALA A 182 -13.07 13.92 8.39
CA ALA A 182 -13.42 13.04 9.51
C ALA A 182 -12.42 11.87 9.65
N LEU A 183 -11.97 11.27 8.54
CA LEU A 183 -10.92 10.25 8.55
C LEU A 183 -9.59 10.78 9.10
N ASP A 184 -9.20 12.01 8.73
CA ASP A 184 -8.01 12.67 9.29
C ASP A 184 -8.11 12.88 10.80
N ARG A 185 -9.31 13.23 11.27
CA ARG A 185 -9.57 13.41 12.69
C ARG A 185 -9.50 12.10 13.46
N ALA A 186 -10.02 11.01 12.89
CA ALA A 186 -9.90 9.67 13.45
C ALA A 186 -8.44 9.18 13.48
N ASP A 187 -7.67 9.42 12.40
CA ASP A 187 -6.24 9.11 12.32
C ASP A 187 -5.42 9.92 13.35
N ALA A 188 -5.76 11.19 13.55
CA ALA A 188 -5.17 12.02 14.59
C ALA A 188 -5.49 11.50 16.01
N ALA A 189 -6.74 11.10 16.26
CA ALA A 189 -7.17 10.51 17.53
C ALA A 189 -6.42 9.19 17.82
N GLN A 190 -6.29 8.31 16.83
CA GLN A 190 -5.51 7.07 16.92
C GLN A 190 -4.05 7.36 17.33
N LYS A 191 -3.41 8.36 16.70
CA LYS A 191 -2.01 8.73 16.98
C LYS A 191 -1.77 9.27 18.39
N LEU A 192 -2.82 9.62 19.13
CA LEU A 192 -2.73 10.08 20.52
C LEU A 192 -2.81 8.93 21.53
N LEU A 193 -3.26 7.73 21.13
CA LEU A 193 -3.36 6.56 22.02
C LEU A 193 -2.05 6.19 22.74
N PRO A 194 -0.85 6.27 22.13
CA PRO A 194 0.40 5.93 22.80
C PRO A 194 0.70 6.85 24.00
N LYS A 195 0.29 8.13 23.92
CA LYS A 195 0.47 9.10 25.01
C LYS A 195 -0.26 8.68 26.28
N ILE A 196 -1.45 8.08 26.14
CA ILE A 196 -2.19 7.55 27.27
C ILE A 196 -1.55 6.24 27.73
N ALA A 197 -1.23 5.31 26.81
CA ALA A 197 -0.62 4.03 27.14
C ALA A 197 0.65 4.18 27.99
N GLU A 198 1.52 5.12 27.62
CA GLU A 198 2.77 5.43 28.32
C GLU A 198 2.57 5.77 29.81
N LYS A 199 1.45 6.42 30.19
CA LYS A 199 1.16 6.74 31.60
C LYS A 199 0.91 5.50 32.46
N TYR A 200 0.47 4.41 31.84
CA TYR A 200 0.05 3.17 32.49
C TYR A 200 0.97 2.00 32.16
N SER A 201 2.04 2.23 31.37
CA SER A 201 2.98 1.19 30.97
C SER A 201 4.09 1.00 32.00
N ALA A 202 4.76 -0.15 31.92
CA ALA A 202 6.06 -0.34 32.54
C ALA A 202 7.07 0.73 32.04
N THR A 203 8.18 0.87 32.77
CA THR A 203 9.30 1.69 32.28
C THR A 203 9.94 1.02 31.06
N LEU A 204 10.32 1.82 30.05
CA LEU A 204 11.01 1.31 28.87
C LEU A 204 12.27 0.52 29.26
N SER A 205 12.38 -0.69 28.71
CA SER A 205 13.45 -1.64 28.98
C SER A 205 13.93 -2.28 27.68
N ASP A 206 15.10 -2.91 27.73
CA ASP A 206 15.68 -3.63 26.59
C ASP A 206 14.79 -4.85 26.22
N SER A 207 14.62 -5.05 24.91
CA SER A 207 13.83 -6.14 24.32
C SER A 207 14.68 -7.22 23.65
N THR A 208 16.01 -7.14 23.76
CA THR A 208 16.92 -8.11 23.16
C THR A 208 16.50 -9.56 23.47
N GLY A 209 16.15 -10.31 22.42
CA GLY A 209 15.74 -11.71 22.50
C GLY A 209 14.29 -11.96 22.94
N ILE A 210 13.51 -10.90 23.23
CA ILE A 210 12.11 -11.00 23.70
C ILE A 210 11.14 -10.69 22.57
N ILE A 211 11.34 -9.58 21.87
CA ILE A 211 10.49 -9.19 20.76
C ILE A 211 11.33 -9.21 19.48
N VAL A 212 10.87 -9.95 18.49
CA VAL A 212 11.48 -9.96 17.15
C VAL A 212 10.60 -9.14 16.21
N VAL A 213 11.24 -8.26 15.45
CA VAL A 213 10.61 -7.45 14.41
C VAL A 213 11.16 -7.92 13.08
N ASP A 214 10.27 -8.18 12.14
CA ASP A 214 10.57 -8.43 10.73
C ASP A 214 9.63 -7.57 9.87
N PHE A 215 10.11 -7.12 8.74
CA PHE A 215 9.37 -6.24 7.86
C PHE A 215 9.66 -6.56 6.41
N ASN A 216 8.61 -6.68 5.61
CA ASN A 216 8.72 -6.91 4.18
C ASN A 216 7.97 -5.80 3.45
N GLU A 217 8.71 -4.98 2.74
CA GLU A 217 8.14 -3.89 1.95
C GLU A 217 7.51 -4.43 0.66
N SER A 218 6.32 -3.95 0.34
CA SER A 218 5.74 -4.06 -0.98
C SER A 218 6.73 -3.51 -2.02
N TRP A 219 6.83 -4.21 -3.15
CA TRP A 219 7.85 -3.85 -4.12
C TRP A 219 7.46 -2.58 -4.89
N GLY A 220 7.99 -1.45 -4.43
CA GLY A 220 7.65 -0.11 -4.90
C GLY A 220 6.20 0.27 -4.57
N ASP A 221 5.65 1.29 -5.23
CA ASP A 221 4.27 1.77 -5.00
C ASP A 221 3.18 0.82 -5.55
N SER A 222 3.50 -0.45 -5.76
CA SER A 222 2.73 -1.35 -6.63
C SER A 222 2.50 -2.75 -6.07
N GLY A 223 3.16 -3.14 -4.98
CA GLY A 223 2.71 -4.33 -4.23
C GLY A 223 1.50 -3.92 -3.39
N PRO A 224 0.56 -4.83 -3.08
CA PRO A 224 -0.68 -4.39 -2.44
C PRO A 224 -0.39 -3.79 -1.06
N ASP A 225 0.57 -4.37 -0.32
CA ASP A 225 0.82 -4.03 1.08
C ASP A 225 2.24 -4.39 1.52
N ASP A 226 2.80 -3.58 2.41
CA ASP A 226 3.92 -3.96 3.27
C ASP A 226 3.42 -4.78 4.45
N TRP A 227 4.27 -5.67 4.93
CA TRP A 227 3.97 -6.60 6.01
C TRP A 227 4.92 -6.40 7.17
N LEU A 228 4.37 -6.10 8.34
CA LEU A 228 5.09 -6.13 9.61
C LEU A 228 4.83 -7.47 10.29
N VAL A 229 5.86 -8.09 10.83
CA VAL A 229 5.75 -9.24 11.73
C VAL A 229 6.36 -8.89 13.06
N LEU A 230 5.58 -9.04 14.12
CA LEU A 230 6.03 -8.92 15.49
C LEU A 230 5.89 -10.28 16.16
N ARG A 231 6.98 -10.82 16.71
CA ARG A 231 6.93 -12.09 17.44
C ARG A 231 7.30 -11.87 18.91
N ASN A 232 6.44 -12.33 19.80
CA ASN A 232 6.71 -12.37 21.23
C ASN A 232 7.41 -13.69 21.57
N LEU A 233 8.67 -13.65 21.97
CA LEU A 233 9.45 -14.78 22.48
C LEU A 233 9.56 -14.77 24.01
N GLY A 234 8.99 -13.75 24.67
CA GLY A 234 8.87 -13.68 26.13
C GLY A 234 7.54 -14.23 26.63
N GLU A 235 7.19 -13.81 27.84
CA GLU A 235 5.92 -14.18 28.47
C GLU A 235 4.72 -13.57 27.75
N THR A 236 3.53 -14.12 27.98
CA THR A 236 2.29 -13.50 27.52
C THR A 236 2.18 -12.08 28.05
N LEU A 237 1.98 -11.13 27.13
CA LEU A 237 1.75 -9.73 27.47
C LEU A 237 0.26 -9.41 27.37
N GLU A 238 -0.21 -8.46 28.17
CA GLU A 238 -1.57 -7.95 28.06
C GLU A 238 -1.56 -6.45 27.77
N ASP A 239 -2.65 -5.98 27.19
CA ASP A 239 -2.91 -4.57 26.97
C ASP A 239 -1.76 -3.82 26.28
N CYS A 240 -1.29 -4.40 25.17
CA CYS A 240 -0.19 -3.86 24.40
C CYS A 240 -0.67 -2.82 23.41
N THR A 241 -0.34 -1.55 23.65
CA THR A 241 -0.38 -0.51 22.63
C THR A 241 0.95 -0.46 21.91
N ILE A 242 0.93 -0.68 20.60
CA ILE A 242 2.12 -0.80 19.77
C ILE A 242 2.14 0.36 18.77
N LEU A 243 3.09 1.27 18.92
CA LEU A 243 3.35 2.34 17.97
C LEU A 243 4.45 1.90 17.00
N VAL A 244 4.14 1.92 15.71
CA VAL A 244 5.10 1.66 14.63
C VAL A 244 5.30 2.95 13.85
N GLU A 245 6.52 3.48 13.86
CA GLU A 245 6.94 4.63 13.06
C GLU A 245 7.79 4.14 11.89
N LEU A 246 7.30 4.33 10.66
CA LEU A 246 8.02 4.02 9.42
C LEU A 246 8.68 5.29 8.90
N THR A 247 9.96 5.23 8.53
CA THR A 247 10.65 6.33 7.83
C THR A 247 11.01 5.90 6.41
N GLY A 248 10.54 6.65 5.43
CA GLY A 248 10.76 6.42 4.00
C GLY A 248 12.09 7.00 3.51
N ALA A 249 12.43 6.71 2.24
CA ALA A 249 13.71 7.14 1.70
C ALA A 249 13.85 8.66 1.60
N ASN A 250 12.73 9.37 1.48
CA ASN A 250 12.66 10.82 1.34
C ASN A 250 12.49 11.54 2.69
N GLY A 251 12.54 10.81 3.82
CA GLY A 251 12.34 11.37 5.16
C GLY A 251 10.87 11.54 5.54
N ASP A 252 9.94 11.06 4.73
CA ASP A 252 8.54 10.94 5.09
C ASP A 252 8.36 9.94 6.25
N VAL A 253 7.49 10.27 7.19
CA VAL A 253 7.22 9.46 8.38
C VAL A 253 5.74 9.11 8.45
N ARG A 254 5.44 7.83 8.65
CA ARG A 254 4.08 7.34 8.94
C ARG A 254 4.06 6.66 10.29
N LYS A 255 3.04 6.97 11.10
CA LYS A 255 2.81 6.35 12.40
C LYS A 255 1.55 5.50 12.34
N ASN A 256 1.66 4.24 12.74
CA ASN A 256 0.56 3.29 12.84
C ASN A 256 0.47 2.83 14.30
N VAL A 257 -0.73 2.84 14.87
CA VAL A 257 -0.93 2.42 16.26
C VAL A 257 -1.81 1.19 16.28
N HIS A 258 -1.33 0.13 16.91
CA HIS A 258 -2.03 -1.13 17.08
C HIS A 258 -2.36 -1.34 18.55
N PHE A 259 -3.36 -2.19 18.81
CA PHE A 259 -3.70 -2.62 20.16
C PHE A 259 -3.92 -4.13 20.21
N LEU A 260 -3.29 -4.80 21.18
CA LEU A 260 -3.51 -6.20 21.50
C LEU A 260 -3.90 -6.33 22.95
N LYS A 261 -5.14 -6.79 23.20
CA LYS A 261 -5.58 -7.10 24.57
C LYS A 261 -4.71 -8.20 25.20
N THR A 262 -4.34 -9.19 24.41
CA THR A 262 -3.47 -10.30 24.84
C THR A 262 -2.55 -10.66 23.70
N TRP A 263 -1.25 -10.78 24.00
CA TRP A 263 -0.23 -11.23 23.07
C TRP A 263 0.48 -12.46 23.65
N PRO A 264 0.06 -13.67 23.24
CA PRO A 264 0.58 -14.91 23.80
C PRO A 264 2.09 -15.08 23.61
N GLU A 265 2.71 -15.84 24.52
CA GLU A 265 4.08 -16.33 24.35
C GLU A 265 4.24 -17.08 23.02
N SER A 266 5.40 -16.89 22.38
CA SER A 266 5.78 -17.47 21.09
C SER A 266 4.89 -17.11 19.89
N ALA A 267 3.89 -16.23 20.05
CA ALA A 267 2.97 -15.86 18.99
C ALA A 267 3.52 -14.76 18.07
N SER A 268 3.33 -14.96 16.76
CA SER A 268 3.56 -13.96 15.73
C SER A 268 2.27 -13.20 15.43
N MET A 269 2.40 -11.89 15.30
CA MET A 269 1.31 -10.97 14.99
C MET A 269 1.72 -10.14 13.77
N TRP A 270 0.85 -10.13 12.77
CA TRP A 270 1.06 -9.53 11.47
C TRP A 270 0.33 -8.21 11.37
N GLY A 271 0.98 -7.18 10.85
CA GLY A 271 0.41 -5.90 10.47
C GLY A 271 0.49 -5.69 8.97
N ARG A 272 -0.56 -5.10 8.40
CA ARG A 272 -0.69 -4.79 6.98
C ARG A 272 -0.64 -3.28 6.78
N TYR A 273 0.28 -2.78 5.95
CA TYR A 273 0.41 -1.36 5.63
C TYR A 273 0.32 -1.12 4.13
N GLN A 274 -0.48 -0.16 3.70
CA GLN A 274 -0.79 0.05 2.29
C GLN A 274 -0.42 1.46 1.83
N ALA A 275 -0.14 1.60 0.53
CA ALA A 275 0.17 2.87 -0.12
C ALA A 275 -1.01 3.86 -0.13
N GLY A 276 -2.22 3.37 0.12
CA GLY A 276 -3.46 4.13 0.05
C GLY A 276 -3.93 4.38 -1.38
N GLU A 277 -5.10 4.99 -1.53
CA GLU A 277 -5.72 5.23 -2.84
C GLU A 277 -5.80 6.73 -3.17
N LYS A 278 -5.64 7.08 -4.45
CA LYS A 278 -5.70 8.47 -4.90
C LYS A 278 -7.12 8.86 -5.30
N ILE A 279 -7.75 9.71 -4.49
CA ILE A 279 -9.12 10.20 -4.69
C ILE A 279 -9.13 11.72 -4.67
N LEU A 280 -9.74 12.33 -5.68
CA LEU A 280 -9.78 13.80 -5.84
C LEU A 280 -8.40 14.47 -5.72
N GLY A 281 -7.33 13.78 -6.13
CA GLY A 281 -5.95 14.28 -6.09
C GLY A 281 -5.22 14.08 -4.76
N ARG A 282 -5.90 13.56 -3.73
CA ARG A 282 -5.37 13.24 -2.41
C ARG A 282 -5.16 11.73 -2.25
N THR A 283 -4.11 11.31 -1.55
CA THR A 283 -3.98 9.91 -1.13
C THR A 283 -4.67 9.72 0.23
N VAL A 284 -5.60 8.78 0.31
CA VAL A 284 -6.34 8.42 1.52
C VAL A 284 -5.97 7.01 1.97
N ASP A 285 -6.18 6.72 3.25
CA ASP A 285 -5.93 5.40 3.86
C ASP A 285 -4.49 4.88 3.71
N LYS A 286 -3.54 5.80 3.50
CA LYS A 286 -2.11 5.48 3.42
C LYS A 286 -1.58 5.16 4.81
N THR A 287 -1.14 3.92 5.00
CA THR A 287 -0.53 3.42 6.24
C THR A 287 0.94 3.04 6.08
N THR A 288 1.53 3.27 4.90
CA THR A 288 2.99 3.13 4.69
C THR A 288 3.69 4.42 4.22
N VAL A 289 4.99 4.34 3.97
CA VAL A 289 5.88 5.33 3.34
C VAL A 289 6.56 4.67 2.13
N THR A 290 7.04 5.47 1.19
CA THR A 290 7.67 4.92 -0.03
C THR A 290 9.16 4.65 0.24
N TYR A 291 9.66 3.47 -0.12
CA TYR A 291 11.05 3.05 0.09
C TYR A 291 11.45 3.11 1.57
N VAL A 292 10.77 2.31 2.39
CA VAL A 292 11.05 2.19 3.83
C VAL A 292 12.54 1.94 4.06
N LYS A 293 13.13 2.65 5.03
CA LYS A 293 14.54 2.54 5.43
C LYS A 293 14.72 2.04 6.85
N GLU A 294 13.80 2.43 7.72
CA GLU A 294 13.84 2.11 9.14
C GLU A 294 12.43 2.08 9.70
N LEU A 295 12.29 1.28 10.75
CA LEU A 295 11.10 1.17 11.57
C LEU A 295 11.51 1.43 13.00
N LYS A 296 10.65 2.11 13.75
CA LYS A 296 10.73 2.16 15.19
C LYS A 296 9.45 1.62 15.77
N VAL A 297 9.59 0.53 16.50
CA VAL A 297 8.47 -0.14 17.18
C VAL A 297 8.57 0.17 18.66
N THR A 298 7.57 0.85 19.21
CA THR A 298 7.45 1.11 20.64
C THR A 298 6.26 0.36 21.18
N ILE A 299 6.48 -0.48 22.17
CA ILE A 299 5.45 -1.29 22.82
C ILE A 299 5.23 -0.76 24.22
N TYR A 300 3.99 -0.44 24.54
CA TYR A 300 3.53 -0.03 25.86
C TYR A 300 2.58 -1.08 26.40
N SER A 301 2.94 -1.71 27.50
CA SER A 301 2.08 -2.60 28.27
C SER A 301 2.36 -2.40 29.76
N PRO A 302 1.38 -2.66 30.66
CA PRO A 302 1.59 -2.57 32.10
C PRO A 302 2.72 -3.48 32.62
N GLN A 303 2.91 -4.65 31.98
CA GLN A 303 3.94 -5.63 32.39
C GLN A 303 5.31 -5.32 31.77
N PHE A 304 5.32 -4.82 30.53
CA PHE A 304 6.54 -4.64 29.74
C PHE A 304 6.41 -3.45 28.81
N ALA A 305 7.50 -2.69 28.68
CA ALA A 305 7.57 -1.62 27.70
C ALA A 305 8.97 -1.60 27.08
N THR A 306 9.03 -1.36 25.78
CA THR A 306 10.29 -1.34 25.03
C THR A 306 10.20 -0.48 23.79
N ARG A 307 11.37 -0.14 23.25
CA ARG A 307 11.52 0.49 21.96
C ARG A 307 12.59 -0.25 21.17
N ILE A 308 12.27 -0.59 19.93
CA ILE A 308 13.11 -1.32 19.00
C ILE A 308 13.31 -0.41 17.79
N ASP A 309 14.58 -0.12 17.48
CA ASP A 309 14.96 0.56 16.24
C ASP A 309 15.41 -0.53 15.25
N TYR A 310 14.66 -0.73 14.17
CA TYR A 310 14.89 -1.74 13.13
C TYR A 310 15.28 -1.07 11.81
N THR A 311 16.32 -1.57 11.18
CA THR A 311 16.88 -0.98 9.95
C THR A 311 16.56 -1.85 8.74
N TYR A 312 15.62 -1.43 7.91
CA TYR A 312 15.24 -2.09 6.66
C TYR A 312 16.03 -1.53 5.48
N LYS A 313 17.33 -1.85 5.38
CA LYS A 313 18.17 -1.42 4.25
C LYS A 313 19.31 -2.40 3.97
N GLY A 314 19.84 -2.37 2.76
CA GLY A 314 20.97 -3.21 2.36
C GLY A 314 20.55 -4.66 2.15
N ALA A 315 21.25 -5.60 2.79
CA ALA A 315 21.14 -7.03 2.50
C ALA A 315 19.74 -7.62 2.67
N GLU A 316 18.96 -7.14 3.64
CA GLU A 316 17.59 -7.62 3.88
C GLU A 316 16.65 -7.22 2.74
N LYS A 317 16.64 -5.94 2.38
CA LYS A 317 15.91 -5.43 1.21
C LYS A 317 16.37 -6.09 -0.09
N ASP A 318 17.68 -6.32 -0.25
CA ASP A 318 18.23 -7.01 -1.41
C ASP A 318 17.73 -8.46 -1.51
N LYS A 319 17.61 -9.15 -0.38
CA LYS A 319 17.05 -10.51 -0.30
C LYS A 319 15.57 -10.54 -0.67
N ASP A 320 14.78 -9.60 -0.17
CA ASP A 320 13.34 -9.54 -0.47
C ASP A 320 13.08 -9.22 -1.94
N VAL A 321 13.82 -8.26 -2.50
CA VAL A 321 13.77 -7.95 -3.94
C VAL A 321 14.22 -9.16 -4.78
N ALA A 322 15.27 -9.88 -4.35
CA ALA A 322 15.72 -11.10 -5.03
C ALA A 322 14.63 -12.17 -5.05
N TYR A 323 13.95 -12.40 -3.92
CA TYR A 323 12.85 -13.35 -3.82
C TYR A 323 11.70 -12.98 -4.76
N LEU A 324 11.35 -11.69 -4.84
CA LEU A 324 10.32 -11.21 -5.77
C LEU A 324 10.73 -11.36 -7.24
N CYS A 325 12.04 -11.29 -7.54
CA CYS A 325 12.60 -11.51 -8.86
C CYS A 325 12.82 -13.00 -9.20
N GLU A 326 12.60 -13.94 -8.29
CA GLU A 326 12.98 -15.35 -8.49
C GLU A 326 12.37 -15.96 -9.77
N LYS A 327 11.14 -15.55 -10.09
CA LYS A 327 10.41 -16.02 -11.28
C LYS A 327 10.49 -15.05 -12.46
N LEU A 328 11.20 -13.93 -12.32
CA LEU A 328 11.31 -12.92 -13.36
C LEU A 328 12.05 -13.50 -14.56
N THR A 329 11.42 -13.39 -15.74
CA THR A 329 11.98 -13.86 -17.00
C THR A 329 11.74 -12.82 -18.08
N PHE A 330 12.65 -12.74 -19.05
CA PHE A 330 12.50 -11.85 -20.20
C PHE A 330 12.58 -12.63 -21.52
N GLN A 331 11.62 -12.36 -22.40
CA GLN A 331 11.66 -12.82 -23.79
C GLN A 331 12.06 -11.65 -24.67
N GLY A 332 13.23 -11.74 -25.29
CA GLY A 332 13.76 -10.64 -26.09
C GLY A 332 13.62 -10.86 -27.60
N GLU A 333 13.65 -9.75 -28.34
CA GLU A 333 13.85 -9.71 -29.79
C GLU A 333 14.86 -8.62 -30.14
N TYR A 334 15.87 -8.93 -30.95
CA TYR A 334 16.80 -7.94 -31.49
C TYR A 334 16.31 -7.42 -32.85
N GLN A 335 16.36 -6.10 -33.02
CA GLN A 335 16.07 -5.41 -34.26
C GLN A 335 17.38 -4.92 -34.90
N PRO A 336 17.86 -5.56 -35.99
CA PRO A 336 19.04 -5.13 -36.72
C PRO A 336 18.78 -3.82 -37.48
N TYR A 337 19.87 -3.18 -37.93
CA TYR A 337 19.77 -2.03 -38.83
C TYR A 337 19.36 -2.49 -40.23
N VAL A 338 18.32 -1.87 -40.77
CA VAL A 338 17.87 -2.00 -42.15
C VAL A 338 17.79 -0.60 -42.73
N ALA A 339 18.64 -0.33 -43.72
CA ALA A 339 18.57 0.90 -44.51
C ALA A 339 17.21 0.95 -45.22
N GLY A 340 16.44 2.01 -44.98
CA GLY A 340 15.14 2.18 -45.61
C GLY A 340 15.22 3.09 -46.84
N VAL A 341 14.21 3.00 -47.70
CA VAL A 341 14.09 3.90 -48.86
C VAL A 341 13.63 5.31 -48.43
N ILE A 342 12.91 5.43 -47.30
CA ILE A 342 12.34 6.70 -46.78
C ILE A 342 12.84 7.00 -45.36
N TRP A 343 13.06 6.00 -44.51
CA TRP A 343 13.66 6.15 -43.18
C TRP A 343 14.41 4.88 -42.76
N ASP A 344 15.53 5.05 -42.10
CA ASP A 344 16.29 3.95 -41.51
C ASP A 344 15.63 3.39 -40.25
N THR A 345 15.80 2.10 -40.00
CA THR A 345 15.38 1.51 -38.71
C THR A 345 16.42 1.78 -37.62
N GLN A 346 15.98 2.12 -36.42
CA GLN A 346 16.85 2.13 -35.25
C GLN A 346 17.24 0.70 -34.83
N ARG A 347 18.51 0.50 -34.47
CA ARG A 347 18.97 -0.73 -33.82
C ARG A 347 18.47 -0.79 -32.38
N GLY A 348 18.30 -1.99 -31.86
CA GLY A 348 18.08 -2.20 -30.44
C GLY A 348 17.36 -3.49 -30.16
N ALA A 349 16.83 -3.61 -28.96
CA ALA A 349 16.12 -4.80 -28.52
C ALA A 349 14.73 -4.44 -28.00
N ARG A 350 13.85 -5.42 -28.02
CA ARG A 350 12.55 -5.38 -27.34
C ARG A 350 12.53 -6.53 -26.37
N PHE A 351 11.96 -6.31 -25.20
CA PHE A 351 11.84 -7.35 -24.19
C PHE A 351 10.40 -7.42 -23.74
N THR A 352 9.88 -8.63 -23.59
CA THR A 352 8.57 -8.92 -22.99
C THR A 352 8.81 -9.57 -21.65
N MET A 353 8.30 -8.94 -20.60
CA MET A 353 8.50 -9.40 -19.23
C MET A 353 7.46 -10.45 -18.85
N ASN A 354 7.90 -11.53 -18.22
CA ASN A 354 7.07 -12.64 -17.79
C ASN A 354 7.43 -13.11 -16.36
N GLY A 355 6.65 -14.07 -15.87
CA GLY A 355 6.89 -14.77 -14.60
C GLY A 355 6.53 -14.02 -13.32
N VAL A 356 6.61 -12.69 -13.31
CA VAL A 356 6.05 -11.81 -12.26
C VAL A 356 4.94 -10.91 -12.81
N SER A 357 4.08 -10.40 -11.93
CA SER A 357 2.93 -9.57 -12.33
C SER A 357 3.34 -8.19 -12.87
N TYR A 358 4.34 -7.56 -12.26
CA TYR A 358 4.90 -6.28 -12.68
C TYR A 358 6.29 -6.06 -12.04
N LEU A 359 7.05 -5.09 -12.57
CA LEU A 359 8.22 -4.47 -11.94
C LEU A 359 7.92 -3.00 -11.66
N PRO A 360 8.29 -2.47 -10.48
CA PRO A 360 8.16 -1.05 -10.17
C PRO A 360 9.15 -0.23 -11.01
N LYS A 361 9.31 1.05 -10.65
CA LYS A 361 10.34 1.91 -11.26
C LYS A 361 11.67 1.17 -11.30
N CYS A 362 12.23 1.01 -12.49
CA CYS A 362 13.44 0.25 -12.72
C CYS A 362 14.29 0.87 -13.82
N ARG A 363 15.58 0.56 -13.79
CA ARG A 363 16.52 0.87 -14.86
C ARG A 363 16.98 -0.40 -15.51
N VAL A 364 16.84 -0.45 -16.83
CA VAL A 364 17.37 -1.52 -17.67
C VAL A 364 18.67 -1.03 -18.29
N ASN A 365 19.76 -1.76 -18.05
CA ASN A 365 21.04 -1.58 -18.74
C ASN A 365 21.21 -2.73 -19.73
N LEU A 366 21.50 -2.41 -20.99
CA LEU A 366 21.86 -3.40 -22.01
C LEU A 366 23.30 -3.19 -22.42
N THR A 367 24.09 -4.25 -22.34
CA THR A 367 25.44 -4.29 -22.91
C THR A 367 25.42 -5.14 -24.17
N PHE A 368 25.43 -4.48 -25.32
CA PHE A 368 25.54 -5.12 -26.63
C PHE A 368 27.00 -5.50 -26.89
N ARG A 369 27.26 -6.75 -27.27
CA ARG A 369 28.62 -7.26 -27.49
C ARG A 369 28.76 -7.97 -28.83
N LYS A 370 29.96 -7.89 -29.38
CA LYS A 370 30.43 -8.65 -30.53
C LYS A 370 31.95 -8.71 -30.48
N GLU A 371 32.52 -9.91 -30.33
CA GLU A 371 33.99 -10.07 -30.19
C GLU A 371 34.54 -9.12 -29.09
N ASP A 372 35.52 -8.26 -29.44
CA ASP A 372 36.11 -7.26 -28.53
C ASP A 372 35.30 -5.95 -28.42
N GLN A 373 34.21 -5.82 -29.17
CA GLN A 373 33.35 -4.64 -29.17
C GLN A 373 32.25 -4.76 -28.11
N ALA A 374 32.06 -3.68 -27.33
CA ALA A 374 30.98 -3.57 -26.37
C ALA A 374 30.39 -2.15 -26.36
N LYS A 375 29.07 -2.05 -26.25
CA LYS A 375 28.36 -0.78 -26.11
C LYS A 375 27.24 -0.91 -25.09
N VAL A 376 27.16 0.05 -24.17
CA VAL A 376 26.16 0.07 -23.10
C VAL A 376 25.15 1.18 -23.35
N TRP A 377 23.88 0.87 -23.15
CA TRP A 377 22.77 1.82 -23.15
C TRP A 377 21.85 1.53 -21.98
N TYR A 378 21.12 2.54 -21.52
CA TYR A 378 20.18 2.40 -20.42
C TYR A 378 18.83 3.05 -20.72
N TRP A 379 17.79 2.51 -20.09
CA TRP A 379 16.42 3.02 -20.15
C TRP A 379 15.82 2.98 -18.74
N ASP A 380 15.20 4.09 -18.35
CA ASP A 380 14.45 4.18 -17.10
C ASP A 380 12.96 3.96 -17.42
N TYR A 381 12.32 3.05 -16.68
CA TYR A 381 10.90 2.76 -16.79
C TYR A 381 10.23 3.00 -15.45
N ASP A 382 9.07 3.65 -15.44
CA ASP A 382 8.29 3.86 -14.20
C ASP A 382 7.52 2.61 -13.77
N LEU A 383 7.16 1.74 -14.72
CA LEU A 383 6.44 0.49 -14.50
C LEU A 383 6.64 -0.44 -15.71
N TRP A 384 6.73 -1.74 -15.45
CA TRP A 384 6.70 -2.78 -16.48
C TRP A 384 5.75 -3.91 -16.07
N THR A 385 4.70 -4.17 -16.84
CA THR A 385 3.69 -5.19 -16.47
C THR A 385 3.87 -6.52 -17.21
N LYS A 386 3.31 -7.60 -16.65
CA LYS A 386 3.39 -8.94 -17.24
C LYS A 386 2.84 -8.95 -18.66
N GLY A 387 3.60 -9.51 -19.58
CA GLY A 387 3.28 -9.57 -21.01
C GLY A 387 3.48 -8.25 -21.74
N GLU A 388 3.88 -7.16 -21.07
CA GLU A 388 4.19 -5.91 -21.73
C GLU A 388 5.56 -5.99 -22.41
N THR A 389 5.62 -5.55 -23.67
CA THR A 389 6.87 -5.41 -24.41
C THR A 389 7.39 -3.97 -24.31
N LYS A 390 8.59 -3.79 -23.74
CA LYS A 390 9.31 -2.50 -23.77
C LYS A 390 10.32 -2.48 -24.90
N LYS A 391 10.53 -1.29 -25.47
CA LYS A 391 11.49 -1.04 -26.55
C LYS A 391 12.73 -0.36 -25.99
N CYS A 392 13.88 -0.94 -26.24
CA CYS A 392 15.20 -0.45 -25.87
C CYS A 392 15.99 -0.14 -27.15
N TYR A 393 15.54 0.89 -27.89
CA TYR A 393 16.22 1.31 -29.12
C TYR A 393 17.33 2.29 -28.82
N THR A 394 18.46 2.05 -29.48
CA THR A 394 19.59 2.96 -29.42
C THR A 394 19.29 4.17 -30.31
N PRO A 395 19.82 5.36 -29.98
CA PRO A 395 19.82 6.50 -30.90
C PRO A 395 20.41 6.12 -32.27
N ALA A 396 20.14 6.94 -33.30
CA ALA A 396 20.80 6.80 -34.59
C ALA A 396 22.33 6.76 -34.38
N GLU A 397 23.01 5.82 -35.06
CA GLU A 397 24.46 5.56 -34.90
C GLU A 397 24.89 5.11 -33.49
N GLY A 398 23.95 4.91 -32.57
CA GLY A 398 24.22 4.54 -31.18
C GLY A 398 24.79 3.13 -31.01
N LEU A 399 24.62 2.28 -32.02
CA LEU A 399 25.21 0.95 -32.11
C LEU A 399 25.83 0.75 -33.50
N GLY A 400 27.15 0.61 -33.57
CA GLY A 400 27.91 0.52 -34.83
C GLY A 400 27.99 -0.89 -35.43
N PHE A 401 27.57 -1.91 -34.69
CA PHE A 401 27.69 -3.32 -35.05
C PHE A 401 26.42 -4.09 -34.70
N ASP A 402 26.24 -5.27 -35.31
CA ASP A 402 25.18 -6.18 -34.90
C ASP A 402 25.73 -7.17 -33.86
N PRO A 403 25.18 -7.20 -32.64
CA PRO A 403 25.67 -7.98 -31.52
C PRO A 403 25.43 -9.48 -31.72
N ASP A 404 26.30 -10.30 -31.15
CA ASP A 404 26.06 -11.74 -30.96
C ASP A 404 25.51 -12.05 -29.56
N ARG A 405 25.68 -11.12 -28.62
CA ARG A 405 25.29 -11.25 -27.22
C ARG A 405 24.80 -9.92 -26.65
N ILE A 406 23.81 -10.01 -25.77
CA ILE A 406 23.29 -8.88 -25.00
C ILE A 406 23.31 -9.28 -23.52
N ASP A 407 24.11 -8.58 -22.71
CA ASP A 407 23.98 -8.68 -21.25
C ASP A 407 22.86 -7.73 -20.81
N PHE A 408 21.80 -8.29 -20.26
CA PHE A 408 20.61 -7.61 -19.77
C PHE A 408 20.69 -7.47 -18.25
N GLU A 409 20.61 -6.26 -17.74
CA GLU A 409 20.60 -5.98 -16.30
C GLU A 409 19.40 -5.10 -15.94
N VAL A 410 18.60 -5.53 -14.97
CA VAL A 410 17.56 -4.70 -14.35
C VAL A 410 17.99 -4.34 -12.95
N SER A 411 17.88 -3.06 -12.62
CA SER A 411 18.18 -2.51 -11.30
C SER A 411 17.00 -1.69 -10.78
N PHE A 412 16.86 -1.63 -9.46
CA PHE A 412 15.74 -0.98 -8.79
C PHE A 412 16.25 0.11 -7.84
N PRO A 413 15.50 1.20 -7.63
CA PRO A 413 15.84 2.23 -6.66
C PRO A 413 15.99 1.65 -5.25
N HIS A 414 16.96 2.19 -4.49
CA HIS A 414 17.15 1.91 -3.06
C HIS A 414 17.43 0.45 -2.68
N THR A 415 17.93 -0.36 -3.61
CA THR A 415 18.47 -1.71 -3.39
C THR A 415 19.74 -1.87 -4.23
N ASN A 416 20.66 -2.73 -3.78
CA ASN A 416 21.83 -3.12 -4.57
C ASN A 416 21.56 -4.37 -5.43
N TYR A 417 20.39 -5.01 -5.25
CA TYR A 417 19.99 -6.15 -6.07
C TYR A 417 19.89 -5.76 -7.55
N LYS A 418 20.42 -6.63 -8.39
CA LYS A 418 20.39 -6.51 -9.84
C LYS A 418 20.02 -7.86 -10.43
N HIS A 419 18.93 -7.89 -11.20
CA HIS A 419 18.60 -9.06 -12.01
C HIS A 419 19.47 -9.04 -13.26
N LYS A 420 20.16 -10.14 -13.56
CA LYS A 420 21.08 -10.20 -14.69
C LYS A 420 20.82 -11.45 -15.51
N GLU A 421 20.72 -11.25 -16.82
CA GLU A 421 20.61 -12.32 -17.80
C GLU A 421 21.62 -12.04 -18.92
N THR A 422 22.25 -13.08 -19.43
CA THR A 422 23.08 -12.98 -20.64
C THR A 422 22.35 -13.70 -21.74
N LEU A 423 22.02 -12.97 -22.79
CA LEU A 423 21.15 -13.47 -23.83
C LEU A 423 21.87 -13.54 -25.17
N LYS A 424 21.62 -14.63 -25.92
CA LYS A 424 22.23 -14.84 -27.24
C LYS A 424 21.35 -14.25 -28.34
N VAL A 425 21.99 -13.64 -29.33
CA VAL A 425 21.31 -13.10 -30.51
C VAL A 425 21.53 -14.08 -31.67
N ASP A 426 20.51 -14.88 -31.98
CA ASP A 426 20.58 -15.85 -33.09
C ASP A 426 20.60 -15.13 -34.44
N GLN A 427 21.77 -15.02 -35.07
CA GLN A 427 21.88 -14.38 -36.39
C GLN A 427 21.11 -15.19 -37.46
N GLY A 428 19.86 -14.79 -37.73
CA GLY A 428 19.00 -15.32 -38.77
C GLY A 428 18.54 -14.23 -39.75
N SER A 429 18.10 -14.62 -40.94
CA SER A 429 17.73 -13.73 -42.06
C SER A 429 16.44 -12.91 -41.88
N ASN A 430 15.91 -12.81 -40.65
CA ASN A 430 14.62 -12.17 -40.36
C ASN A 430 14.77 -10.80 -39.69
N ARG A 431 13.77 -9.93 -39.91
CA ARG A 431 13.70 -8.54 -39.41
C ARG A 431 13.61 -8.42 -37.87
N LEU A 432 13.32 -9.51 -37.17
CA LEU A 432 13.32 -9.62 -35.71
C LEU A 432 13.97 -10.97 -35.37
N VAL A 433 15.03 -10.92 -34.58
CA VAL A 433 15.79 -12.10 -34.14
C VAL A 433 15.35 -12.43 -32.72
N LYS A 434 14.97 -13.69 -32.46
CA LYS A 434 14.68 -14.13 -31.09
C LYS A 434 15.94 -14.05 -30.24
N ILE A 435 15.77 -13.54 -29.03
CA ILE A 435 16.77 -13.57 -27.99
C ILE A 435 16.40 -14.75 -27.08
N GLN A 436 17.29 -15.74 -27.00
CA GLN A 436 17.12 -16.94 -26.16
C GLN A 436 18.03 -16.85 -24.93
N GLU A 437 17.57 -17.41 -23.81
CA GLU A 437 18.38 -17.66 -22.60
C GLU A 437 19.58 -18.58 -22.89
#